data_AF-A0AB38XV66-F1
#
_entry.id   AF-A0AB38XV66-F1
#
_cell.length_a   1.000
_cell.length_b   1.000
_cell.length_c   1.000
_cell.angle_alpha   90.00
_cell.angle_beta   90.00
_cell.angle_gamma   90.00
#
_symmetry.space_group_name_H-M   'P 1'
#
loop_
_entity.id
_entity.type
_entity.pdbx_description
1 polymer ?
#
loop_
_entity_poly.entity_id
_entity_poly.type
_entity_poly.pdbx_seq_one_letter_code
_entity_poly.pdbx_strand_id
1 'polypeptide(L)'
;MSYADVVIERNSATVDDEYQQMLLHKSYTYGFTMMMWANYVLATVLIWLIPEPKMVGVTVAIILMPLVGLLFSQRWLRRQVPMPKINGLTKGEIAAVVVVIGLWLIGFIRVQMLSEASAGGALSESWGSIAGAVVGAAIGLAFVYFLFKVVWPAARNRDQRRLDRELDDEFDGESLGE
;
A
#
# COMPACT_ATOMS: atom_id res chain seq x y z
N MET A 1 -19.01 9.64 -15.69
CA MET A 1 -17.54 9.73 -15.52
C MET A 1 -17.20 9.70 -14.04
N SER A 2 -16.28 8.83 -13.64
CA SER A 2 -15.66 8.81 -12.32
C SER A 2 -14.66 9.97 -12.18
N TYR A 3 -14.40 10.46 -10.96
CA TYR A 3 -13.33 11.44 -10.72
C TYR A 3 -11.97 10.99 -11.26
N ALA A 4 -11.69 9.69 -11.16
CA ALA A 4 -10.48 9.09 -11.73
C ALA A 4 -10.39 9.29 -13.25
N ASP A 5 -11.51 9.18 -13.97
CA ASP A 5 -11.55 9.34 -15.43
C ASP A 5 -11.24 10.79 -15.82
N VAL A 6 -11.78 11.76 -15.06
CA VAL A 6 -11.50 13.19 -15.25
C VAL A 6 -10.02 13.51 -15.02
N VAL A 7 -9.40 12.92 -13.99
CA VAL A 7 -7.97 13.12 -13.71
C VAL A 7 -7.10 12.52 -14.83
N ILE A 8 -7.48 11.35 -15.35
CA ILE A 8 -6.76 10.70 -16.45
C ILE A 8 -6.87 11.53 -17.73
N GLU A 9 -8.08 11.97 -18.09
CA GLU A 9 -8.33 12.77 -19.28
C GLU A 9 -7.54 14.08 -19.26
N ARG A 10 -7.52 14.75 -18.09
CA ARG A 10 -6.71 15.96 -17.89
C ARG A 10 -5.22 15.70 -18.07
N ASN A 11 -4.70 14.57 -17.57
CA ASN A 11 -3.29 14.21 -17.70
C ASN A 11 -2.94 13.74 -19.12
N SER A 12 -3.86 13.09 -19.85
CA SER A 12 -3.63 12.73 -21.25
C SER A 12 -3.65 13.94 -22.17
N ALA A 13 -4.39 15.01 -21.82
CA ALA A 13 -4.40 16.25 -22.59
C ALA A 13 -3.07 17.02 -22.54
N THR A 14 -2.11 16.64 -21.68
CA THR A 14 -0.80 17.30 -21.58
C THR A 14 0.28 16.62 -22.42
N VAL A 15 -0.06 15.57 -23.17
CA VAL A 15 0.88 14.78 -23.97
C VAL A 15 0.33 14.64 -25.39
N ASP A 16 1.22 14.69 -26.38
CA ASP A 16 0.81 14.76 -27.80
C ASP A 16 0.72 13.38 -28.47
N ASP A 17 1.37 12.37 -27.89
CA ASP A 17 1.45 11.03 -28.45
C ASP A 17 1.38 9.92 -27.39
N GLU A 18 1.14 8.68 -27.84
CA GLU A 18 1.03 7.50 -26.98
C GLU A 18 2.33 7.18 -26.22
N TYR A 19 3.49 7.50 -26.82
CA TYR A 19 4.79 7.25 -26.20
C TYR A 19 5.01 8.16 -24.99
N GLN A 20 4.67 9.44 -25.11
CA GLN A 20 4.68 10.44 -24.05
C GLN A 20 3.66 10.07 -22.95
N GLN A 21 2.47 9.60 -23.32
CA GLN A 21 1.47 9.12 -22.35
C GLN A 21 1.99 7.93 -21.54
N MET A 22 2.64 6.96 -22.19
CA MET A 22 3.28 5.82 -21.53
C MET A 22 4.40 6.28 -20.59
N LEU A 23 5.27 7.20 -21.03
CA LEU A 23 6.34 7.77 -20.20
C LEU A 23 5.79 8.51 -18.98
N LEU A 24 4.71 9.27 -19.15
CA LEU A 24 4.02 9.96 -18.07
C LEU A 24 3.45 8.98 -17.04
N HIS A 25 2.86 7.86 -17.48
CA HIS A 25 2.37 6.83 -16.55
C HIS A 25 3.51 6.11 -15.84
N LYS A 26 4.64 5.86 -16.52
CA LYS A 26 5.85 5.30 -15.89
C LYS A 26 6.43 6.24 -14.84
N SER A 27 6.48 7.55 -15.12
CA SER A 27 6.99 8.54 -14.17
C SER A 27 6.10 8.65 -12.94
N TYR A 28 4.76 8.60 -13.09
CA TYR A 28 3.85 8.54 -11.94
C TYR A 28 4.00 7.27 -11.11
N THR A 29 4.25 6.12 -11.74
CA THR A 29 4.48 4.85 -11.03
C THR A 29 5.73 4.95 -10.14
N TYR A 30 6.83 5.47 -10.70
CA TYR A 30 8.06 5.73 -9.95
C TYR A 30 7.86 6.80 -8.87
N GLY A 31 7.25 7.93 -9.22
CA GLY A 31 7.00 9.04 -8.30
C GLY A 31 6.11 8.65 -7.13
N PHE A 32 5.06 7.85 -7.36
CA PHE A 32 4.22 7.31 -6.30
C PHE A 32 5.01 6.41 -5.35
N THR A 33 5.87 5.55 -5.90
CA THR A 33 6.73 4.66 -5.09
C THR A 33 7.70 5.47 -4.23
N MET A 34 8.34 6.48 -4.80
CA MET A 34 9.26 7.36 -4.07
C MET A 34 8.54 8.22 -3.02
N MET A 35 7.33 8.71 -3.32
CA MET A 35 6.49 9.42 -2.36
C MET A 35 6.10 8.53 -1.19
N MET A 36 5.78 7.26 -1.44
CA MET A 36 5.49 6.28 -0.38
C MET A 36 6.69 6.09 0.54
N TRP A 37 7.89 5.89 -0.03
CA TRP A 37 9.14 5.81 0.75
C TRP A 37 9.42 7.09 1.55
N ALA A 38 9.25 8.25 0.93
CA ALA A 38 9.43 9.54 1.59
C ALA A 38 8.49 9.69 2.78
N ASN A 39 7.23 9.27 2.66
CA ASN A 39 6.26 9.29 3.77
C ASN A 39 6.66 8.36 4.91
N TYR A 40 7.17 7.17 4.61
CA TYR A 40 7.64 6.24 5.65
C TYR A 40 8.85 6.79 6.39
N VAL A 41 9.84 7.30 5.64
CA VAL A 41 11.02 7.96 6.24
C VAL A 41 10.60 9.17 7.06
N LEU A 42 9.70 10.01 6.55
CA LEU A 42 9.17 11.18 7.26
C LEU A 42 8.49 10.79 8.56
N ALA A 43 7.61 9.78 8.55
CA ALA A 43 6.97 9.26 9.75
C ALA A 43 7.99 8.77 10.78
N THR A 44 9.03 8.05 10.33
CA THR A 44 10.14 7.63 11.19
C THR A 44 10.90 8.82 11.76
N VAL A 45 11.26 9.82 10.96
CA VAL A 45 11.98 11.00 11.46
C VAL A 45 11.14 11.77 12.48
N LEU A 46 9.85 11.97 12.20
CA LEU A 46 8.94 12.72 13.08
C LEU A 46 8.77 12.07 14.45
N ILE A 47 8.63 10.74 14.52
CA ILE A 47 8.45 10.04 15.81
C ILE A 47 9.71 10.11 16.68
N TRP A 48 10.89 10.20 16.06
CA TRP A 48 12.15 10.38 16.77
C TRP A 48 12.38 11.82 17.21
N LEU A 49 12.04 12.79 16.36
CA LEU A 49 12.24 14.21 16.59
C LEU A 49 11.26 14.79 17.61
N ILE A 50 9.99 14.38 17.56
CA ILE A 50 8.92 14.91 18.41
C ILE A 50 8.34 13.76 19.25
N PRO A 51 8.88 13.50 20.45
CA PRO A 51 8.46 12.38 21.28
C PRO A 51 7.19 12.68 22.08
N GLU A 52 6.15 13.16 21.39
CA GLU A 52 4.84 13.40 21.98
C GLU A 52 3.88 12.23 21.69
N PRO A 53 3.09 11.76 22.67
CA PRO A 53 2.13 10.68 22.45
C PRO A 53 1.12 10.97 21.32
N LYS A 54 0.73 12.23 21.14
CA LYS A 54 -0.19 12.64 20.06
C LYS A 54 0.43 12.50 18.67
N MET A 55 1.75 12.63 18.56
CA MET A 55 2.47 12.49 17.28
C MET A 55 2.47 11.05 16.77
N VAL A 56 2.30 10.07 17.66
CA VAL A 56 2.13 8.67 17.27
C VAL A 56 0.98 8.52 16.28
N GLY A 57 -0.19 9.07 16.60
CA GLY A 57 -1.36 9.02 15.72
C GLY A 57 -1.11 9.69 14.36
N VAL A 58 -0.39 10.82 14.35
CA VAL A 58 -0.01 11.53 13.11
C VAL A 58 0.89 10.66 12.24
N THR A 59 1.93 10.04 12.82
CA THR A 59 2.85 9.18 12.05
C THR A 59 2.17 7.92 11.53
N VAL A 60 1.23 7.34 12.28
CA VAL A 60 0.37 6.25 11.78
C VAL A 60 -0.46 6.72 10.58
N ALA A 61 -1.09 7.89 10.66
CA ALA A 61 -1.87 8.44 9.56
C ALA A 61 -1.01 8.67 8.30
N ILE A 62 0.22 9.18 8.45
CA ILE A 62 1.18 9.37 7.34
C ILE A 62 1.51 8.04 6.66
N ILE A 63 1.74 6.98 7.44
CA ILE A 63 2.04 5.63 6.91
C ILE A 63 0.82 5.02 6.20
N LEU A 64 -0.39 5.24 6.71
CA LEU A 64 -1.62 4.67 6.15
C LEU A 64 -2.10 5.40 4.89
N MET A 65 -1.81 6.69 4.72
CA MET A 65 -2.35 7.49 3.62
C MET A 65 -2.00 6.95 2.22
N PRO A 66 -0.76 6.53 1.92
CA PRO A 66 -0.42 5.88 0.65
C PRO A 66 -1.22 4.59 0.40
N LEU A 67 -1.53 3.82 1.44
CA LEU A 67 -2.32 2.58 1.33
C LEU A 67 -3.76 2.87 0.91
N VAL A 68 -4.34 3.97 1.41
CA VAL A 68 -5.67 4.43 0.97
C VAL A 68 -5.64 4.77 -0.52
N GLY A 69 -4.61 5.48 -0.99
CA GLY A 69 -4.41 5.76 -2.42
C GLY A 69 -4.34 4.50 -3.27
N LEU A 70 -3.61 3.48 -2.80
CA LEU A 70 -3.55 2.17 -3.46
C LEU A 70 -4.91 1.48 -3.53
N LEU A 71 -5.72 1.53 -2.47
CA LEU A 71 -7.06 0.92 -2.46
C LEU A 71 -7.98 1.55 -3.53
N PHE A 72 -7.99 2.88 -3.64
CA PHE A 72 -8.77 3.56 -4.67
C PHE A 72 -8.26 3.26 -6.08
N SER A 73 -6.94 3.27 -6.28
CA SER A 73 -6.31 2.92 -7.55
C SER A 73 -6.66 1.49 -7.98
N GLN A 74 -6.54 0.52 -7.07
CA GLN A 74 -6.89 -0.87 -7.34
C GLN A 74 -8.38 -1.05 -7.62
N ARG A 75 -9.26 -0.34 -6.90
CA ARG A 75 -10.71 -0.41 -7.13
C ARG A 75 -11.10 0.13 -8.50
N TRP A 76 -10.45 1.20 -8.96
CA TRP A 76 -10.64 1.70 -10.32
C TRP A 76 -10.08 0.71 -11.35
N LEU A 77 -8.87 0.18 -11.14
CA LEU A 77 -8.22 -0.75 -12.05
C LEU A 77 -9.04 -2.03 -12.29
N ARG A 78 -9.61 -2.61 -11.24
CA ARG A 78 -10.48 -3.82 -11.32
C ARG A 78 -11.71 -3.63 -12.21
N ARG A 79 -12.13 -2.39 -12.46
CA ARG A 79 -13.27 -2.11 -13.35
C ARG A 79 -12.86 -2.11 -14.82
N GLN A 80 -11.59 -1.83 -15.11
CA GLN A 80 -11.09 -1.65 -16.47
C GLN A 80 -10.37 -2.89 -16.99
N VAL A 81 -9.54 -3.53 -16.16
CA VAL A 81 -8.69 -4.65 -16.57
C VAL A 81 -8.55 -5.70 -15.47
N PRO A 82 -8.30 -6.97 -15.83
CA PRO A 82 -7.98 -8.00 -14.85
C PRO A 82 -6.73 -7.63 -14.04
N MET A 83 -6.75 -7.93 -12.74
CA MET A 83 -5.71 -7.44 -11.84
C MET A 83 -4.31 -7.91 -12.25
N PRO A 84 -3.32 -6.99 -12.31
CA PRO A 84 -1.96 -7.33 -12.68
C PRO A 84 -1.30 -8.28 -11.67
N LYS A 85 -0.24 -8.96 -12.12
CA LYS A 85 0.53 -9.87 -11.27
C LYS A 85 1.22 -9.04 -10.18
N ILE A 86 1.35 -9.62 -9.00
CA ILE A 86 2.10 -8.99 -7.91
C ILE A 86 3.56 -8.98 -8.32
N ASN A 87 4.17 -7.79 -8.41
CA ASN A 87 5.62 -7.69 -8.48
C ASN A 87 6.19 -8.10 -7.11
N GLY A 88 7.10 -9.06 -7.10
CA GLY A 88 7.86 -9.39 -5.90
C GLY A 88 8.73 -8.20 -5.52
N LEU A 89 8.74 -7.83 -4.24
CA LEU A 89 9.71 -6.87 -3.74
C LEU A 89 11.11 -7.46 -3.88
N THR A 90 12.06 -6.63 -4.29
CA THR A 90 13.47 -7.02 -4.31
C THR A 90 13.98 -7.25 -2.88
N LYS A 91 15.01 -8.07 -2.72
CA LYS A 91 15.62 -8.30 -1.39
C LYS A 91 16.08 -6.99 -0.72
N GLY A 92 16.55 -6.03 -1.52
CA GLY A 92 16.96 -4.70 -1.04
C GLY A 92 15.78 -3.86 -0.53
N GLU A 93 14.65 -3.85 -1.26
CA GLU A 93 13.43 -3.16 -0.81
C GLU A 93 12.87 -3.79 0.46
N ILE A 94 12.87 -5.13 0.56
CA ILE A 94 12.44 -5.82 1.78
C ILE A 94 13.32 -5.40 2.96
N ALA A 95 14.64 -5.41 2.80
CA ALA A 95 15.56 -4.98 3.84
C ALA A 95 15.32 -3.52 4.26
N ALA A 96 15.14 -2.61 3.29
CA ALA A 96 14.83 -1.22 3.56
C ALA A 96 13.49 -1.05 4.30
N VAL A 97 12.45 -1.80 3.93
CA VAL A 97 11.13 -1.76 4.60
C VAL A 97 11.29 -2.22 6.04
N VAL A 98 11.99 -3.33 6.28
CA VAL A 98 12.23 -3.87 7.62
C VAL A 98 12.99 -2.87 8.49
N VAL A 99 14.01 -2.21 7.94
CA VAL A 99 14.77 -1.18 8.68
C VAL A 99 13.89 0.02 9.01
N VAL A 100 13.15 0.56 8.05
CA VAL A 100 12.32 1.75 8.27
C VAL A 100 11.18 1.49 9.26
N ILE A 101 10.48 0.35 9.12
CA ILE A 101 9.43 -0.06 10.06
C ILE A 101 10.03 -0.36 11.43
N GLY A 102 11.17 -1.04 11.50
CA GLY A 102 11.85 -1.34 12.75
C GLY A 102 12.23 -0.07 13.51
N LEU A 103 12.84 0.91 12.84
CA LEU A 103 13.17 2.21 13.43
C LEU A 103 11.93 2.98 13.88
N TRP A 104 10.85 2.93 13.11
CA TRP A 104 9.58 3.55 13.50
C TRP A 104 8.96 2.89 14.74
N LEU A 105 8.96 1.55 14.81
CA LEU A 105 8.47 0.79 15.97
C LEU A 105 9.32 1.05 17.23
N ILE A 106 10.64 1.15 17.09
CA ILE A 106 11.52 1.54 18.21
C ILE A 106 11.18 2.95 18.68
N GLY A 107 10.98 3.89 17.75
CA GLY A 107 10.53 5.24 18.07
C GLY A 107 9.19 5.25 18.81
N PHE A 108 8.23 4.45 18.35
CA PHE A 108 6.94 4.25 19.01
C PHE A 108 7.11 3.76 20.46
N ILE A 109 7.88 2.70 20.67
CA ILE A 109 8.12 2.13 22.01
C ILE A 109 8.77 3.17 22.92
N ARG A 110 9.76 3.93 22.40
CA ARG A 110 10.41 5.01 23.14
C ARG A 110 9.41 6.07 23.60
N VAL A 111 8.51 6.53 22.72
CA VAL A 111 7.51 7.55 23.07
C VAL A 111 6.56 7.03 24.14
N GLN A 112 6.13 5.78 24.05
CA GLN A 112 5.29 5.16 25.07
C GLN A 112 6.00 5.09 26.43
N MET A 113 7.24 4.58 26.45
CA MET A 113 8.05 4.51 27.68
C MET A 113 8.24 5.88 28.34
N LEU A 114 8.53 6.92 27.55
CA LEU A 114 8.69 8.29 28.07
C LEU A 114 7.38 8.83 28.65
N SER A 115 6.25 8.53 28.00
CA SER A 115 4.94 8.98 28.47
C SER A 115 4.53 8.33 29.79
N GLU A 116 4.76 7.03 29.95
CA GLU A 116 4.42 6.29 31.16
C GLU A 116 5.34 6.64 32.33
N ALA A 117 6.63 6.86 32.05
CA ALA A 117 7.59 7.35 33.05
C ALA A 117 7.19 8.74 33.58
N SER A 118 6.69 9.63 32.71
CA SER A 118 6.18 10.94 33.11
C SER A 118 4.88 10.89 33.91
N ALA A 119 4.09 9.83 33.74
CA ALA A 119 2.81 9.62 34.42
C ALA A 119 2.94 8.86 35.75
N GLY A 120 4.15 8.43 36.14
CA GLY A 120 4.38 7.64 37.35
C GLY A 120 3.92 6.17 37.24
N GLY A 121 3.76 5.66 36.01
CA GLY A 121 3.27 4.31 35.73
C GLY A 121 4.25 3.22 36.15
N ALA A 122 3.71 2.07 36.59
CA ALA A 122 4.51 0.90 36.93
C ALA A 122 5.07 0.24 35.66
N LEU A 123 6.30 -0.30 35.73
CA LEU A 123 6.97 -1.02 34.62
C LEU A 123 6.13 -2.14 33.98
N SER A 124 5.14 -2.70 34.70
CA SER A 124 4.21 -3.70 34.17
C SER A 124 3.28 -3.18 33.07
N GLU A 125 2.92 -1.89 33.10
CA GLU A 125 2.06 -1.28 32.09
C GLU A 125 2.83 -1.08 30.76
N SER A 126 4.11 -0.72 30.85
CA SER A 126 5.02 -0.59 29.69
C SER A 126 5.19 -1.90 28.94
N TRP A 127 5.30 -3.01 29.67
CA TRP A 127 5.44 -4.34 29.07
C TRP A 127 4.17 -4.76 28.31
N GLY A 128 2.98 -4.36 28.78
CA GLY A 128 1.72 -4.60 28.08
C GLY A 128 1.65 -3.85 26.74
N SER A 129 2.07 -2.59 26.72
CA SER A 129 2.10 -1.75 25.51
C SER A 129 3.09 -2.29 24.46
N ILE A 130 4.29 -2.68 24.90
CA ILE A 130 5.33 -3.25 24.03
C ILE A 130 4.90 -4.61 23.48
N ALA A 131 4.38 -5.50 24.33
CA ALA A 131 3.84 -6.78 23.89
C ALA A 131 2.71 -6.59 22.88
N GLY A 132 1.82 -5.62 23.10
CA GLY A 132 0.75 -5.25 22.17
C GLY A 132 1.30 -4.80 20.81
N ALA A 133 2.33 -3.95 20.78
CA ALA A 133 2.95 -3.47 19.54
C ALA A 133 3.60 -4.61 18.74
N VAL A 134 4.33 -5.52 19.41
CA VAL A 134 4.98 -6.67 18.77
C VAL A 134 3.94 -7.66 18.23
N VAL A 135 2.92 -7.99 19.03
CA VAL A 135 1.83 -8.88 18.62
C VAL A 135 1.05 -8.26 17.45
N GLY A 136 0.74 -6.96 17.52
CA GLY A 136 0.08 -6.23 16.44
C GLY A 136 0.87 -6.27 15.13
N ALA A 137 2.20 -6.05 15.20
CA ALA A 137 3.07 -6.14 14.03
C ALA A 137 3.09 -7.56 13.44
N ALA A 138 3.17 -8.60 14.28
CA ALA A 138 3.17 -9.99 13.83
C ALA A 138 1.84 -10.38 13.16
N ILE A 139 0.70 -10.00 13.75
CA ILE A 139 -0.63 -10.23 13.18
C ILE A 139 -0.78 -9.47 11.86
N GLY A 140 -0.32 -8.21 11.80
CA GLY A 140 -0.34 -7.41 10.58
C GLY A 140 0.44 -8.07 9.44
N LEU A 141 1.65 -8.56 9.71
CA LEU A 141 2.47 -9.29 8.74
C LEU A 141 1.79 -10.59 8.27
N ALA A 142 1.21 -11.37 9.20
CA ALA A 142 0.50 -12.59 8.86
C ALA A 142 -0.74 -12.30 7.98
N PHE A 143 -1.49 -11.24 8.29
CA PHE A 143 -2.64 -10.81 7.52
C PHE A 143 -2.26 -10.37 6.10
N VAL A 144 -1.18 -9.57 5.98
CA VAL A 144 -0.62 -9.17 4.68
C VAL A 144 -0.19 -10.40 3.88
N TYR A 145 0.53 -11.33 4.50
CA TYR A 145 0.93 -12.58 3.85
C TYR A 145 -0.28 -13.39 3.37
N PHE A 146 -1.33 -13.50 4.19
CA PHE A 146 -2.58 -14.18 3.83
C PHE A 146 -3.27 -13.51 2.62
N LEU A 147 -3.39 -12.18 2.62
CA LEU A 147 -3.95 -11.42 1.50
C LEU A 147 -3.18 -11.70 0.19
N PHE A 148 -1.85 -11.62 0.25
CA PHE A 148 -1.00 -11.80 -0.93
C PHE A 148 -1.00 -13.25 -1.44
N LYS A 149 -0.97 -14.24 -0.54
CA LYS A 149 -0.86 -15.65 -0.91
C LYS A 149 -2.19 -16.30 -1.26
N VAL A 150 -3.29 -15.89 -0.64
CA VAL A 150 -4.58 -16.57 -0.77
C VAL A 150 -5.57 -15.71 -1.57
N VAL A 151 -5.79 -14.47 -1.15
CA VAL A 151 -6.86 -13.64 -1.71
C VAL A 151 -6.49 -13.13 -3.11
N TRP A 152 -5.25 -12.66 -3.30
CA TRP A 152 -4.82 -12.09 -4.57
C TRP A 152 -4.82 -13.09 -5.73
N PRO A 153 -4.22 -14.29 -5.63
CA PRO A 153 -4.29 -15.28 -6.72
C PRO A 153 -5.72 -15.78 -6.93
N ALA A 154 -6.54 -15.92 -5.89
CA ALA A 154 -7.95 -16.29 -6.05
C ALA A 154 -8.76 -15.23 -6.81
N ALA A 155 -8.56 -13.94 -6.48
CA ALA A 155 -9.20 -12.84 -7.18
C ALA A 155 -8.76 -12.78 -8.65
N ARG A 156 -7.46 -12.90 -8.91
CA ARG A 156 -6.93 -12.92 -10.27
C ARG A 156 -7.48 -14.09 -11.09
N ASN A 157 -7.53 -15.29 -10.52
CA ASN A 157 -8.04 -16.47 -11.22
C ASN A 157 -9.53 -16.33 -11.56
N ARG A 158 -10.31 -15.63 -10.72
CA ARG A 158 -11.73 -15.34 -11.03
C ARG A 158 -11.84 -14.34 -12.17
N ASP A 159 -11.03 -13.29 -12.16
CA ASP A 159 -11.04 -12.29 -13.23
C ASP A 159 -10.60 -12.92 -14.56
N GLN A 160 -9.54 -13.74 -14.57
CA GLN A 160 -9.10 -14.45 -15.79
C GLN A 160 -10.19 -15.36 -16.34
N ARG A 161 -10.86 -16.15 -15.48
CA ARG A 161 -11.98 -17.01 -15.91
C ARG A 161 -13.17 -16.25 -16.47
N ARG A 162 -13.37 -14.98 -16.08
CA ARG A 162 -14.42 -14.14 -16.68
C ARG A 162 -14.02 -13.76 -18.11
N LEU A 163 -12.78 -13.29 -18.29
CA LEU A 163 -12.28 -12.92 -19.62
C LEU A 163 -12.19 -14.13 -20.57
N ASP A 164 -11.76 -15.29 -20.08
CA ASP A 164 -11.68 -16.49 -20.90
C ASP A 164 -13.07 -16.90 -21.45
N ARG A 165 -14.14 -16.74 -20.64
CA ARG A 165 -15.51 -16.99 -21.10
C ARG A 165 -16.01 -15.96 -22.13
N GLU A 166 -15.70 -14.69 -21.91
CA GLU A 166 -16.07 -13.62 -22.86
C GLU A 166 -15.39 -13.84 -24.23
N LEU A 167 -14.15 -14.34 -24.24
CA LEU A 167 -13.42 -14.70 -25.47
C LEU A 167 -13.99 -15.94 -26.16
N ASP A 168 -14.32 -16.99 -25.42
CA ASP A 168 -14.91 -18.21 -26.00
C ASP A 168 -16.30 -17.93 -26.62
N ASP A 169 -17.14 -17.12 -25.96
CA ASP A 169 -18.47 -16.73 -26.47
C ASP A 169 -18.40 -15.87 -27.75
N GLU A 170 -17.36 -15.03 -27.90
CA GLU A 170 -17.11 -14.21 -29.11
C GLU A 170 -16.64 -15.08 -30.29
N PHE A 171 -15.72 -16.02 -30.05
CA PHE A 171 -15.24 -16.97 -31.06
C PHE A 171 -16.34 -17.93 -31.54
N ASP A 172 -17.19 -18.42 -30.64
CA ASP A 172 -18.32 -19.29 -31.01
C ASP A 172 -19.39 -18.50 -31.79
N GLY A 173 -19.62 -17.22 -31.47
CA GLY A 173 -20.54 -16.33 -32.18
C GLY A 173 -20.11 -15.97 -33.61
N GLU A 174 -18.80 -15.77 -33.86
CA GLU A 174 -18.27 -15.56 -35.22
C GLU A 174 -18.34 -16.84 -36.07
N SER A 175 -18.15 -18.02 -35.48
CA SER A 175 -18.18 -19.30 -36.21
C SER A 175 -19.58 -19.76 -36.67
N LEU A 176 -20.63 -19.20 -36.06
CA LEU A 176 -22.04 -19.46 -36.42
C LEU A 176 -22.61 -18.41 -37.40
N GLY A 177 -21.78 -17.46 -37.84
CA GLY A 177 -22.14 -16.36 -38.73
C GLY A 177 -21.78 -16.55 -40.21
N GLU A 178 -21.18 -17.69 -40.60
CA GLU A 178 -20.92 -18.07 -42.01
C GLU A 178 -21.93 -19.08 -42.57
#